data_AF-A0A8J6JKI6-F1
#
_entry.id   AF-A0A8J6JKI6-F1
#
_cell.length_a   1.000
_cell.length_b   1.000
_cell.length_c   1.000
_cell.angle_alpha   90.00
_cell.angle_beta   90.00
_cell.angle_gamma   90.00
#
_symmetry.space_group_name_H-M   'P 1'
#
loop_
_entity.id
_entity.type
_entity.pdbx_description
1 polymer ?
#
loop_
_entity_poly.entity_id
_entity_poly.type
_entity_poly.pdbx_seq_one_letter_code
_entity_poly.pdbx_strand_id
1 'polypeptide(L)'
;HASAERALSGPGFAHLGAAGAAGPDAMFMALLAGFAGNAALATGAQGGVFLAGNILNQRRSALNAAFHARFCAKGRFRAWLEAVPLRLITLAEPGLAGLARLAAQAA
;
A
#
# COMPACT_ATOMS: atom_id res chain seq x y z
N HIS A 1 -1.43 -20.06 -3.45
CA HIS A 1 -1.07 -19.23 -4.63
C HIS A 1 -2.20 -18.27 -5.01
N ALA A 2 -3.44 -18.72 -5.25
CA ALA A 2 -4.57 -17.84 -5.63
C ALA A 2 -4.97 -16.76 -4.58
N SER A 3 -4.84 -17.04 -3.28
CA SER A 3 -5.27 -16.10 -2.22
C SER A 3 -4.33 -14.90 -2.01
N ALA A 4 -3.05 -15.05 -2.35
CA ALA A 4 -2.09 -13.95 -2.32
C ALA A 4 -2.35 -13.00 -3.49
N GLU A 5 -2.56 -13.53 -4.70
CA GLU A 5 -2.90 -12.71 -5.88
C GLU A 5 -4.20 -11.91 -5.70
N ARG A 6 -5.20 -12.49 -5.02
CA ARG A 6 -6.46 -11.78 -4.71
C ARG A 6 -6.29 -10.65 -3.69
N ALA A 7 -5.34 -10.79 -2.76
CA ALA A 7 -4.97 -9.72 -1.82
C ALA A 7 -4.12 -8.62 -2.47
N LEU A 8 -3.48 -8.90 -3.61
CA LEU A 8 -2.69 -7.95 -4.41
C LEU A 8 -3.52 -7.30 -5.54
N SER A 9 -4.78 -7.71 -5.71
CA SER A 9 -5.70 -7.27 -6.77
C SER A 9 -6.69 -6.20 -6.29
N GLY A 10 -6.22 -5.24 -5.47
CA GLY A 10 -7.01 -4.06 -5.12
C GLY A 10 -7.05 -3.06 -6.29
N PRO A 11 -8.15 -2.30 -6.48
CA PRO A 11 -8.26 -1.32 -7.54
C PRO A 11 -7.11 -0.30 -7.42
N GLY A 12 -6.36 -0.10 -8.51
CA GLY A 12 -5.32 0.92 -8.57
C GLY A 12 -5.91 2.31 -8.29
N PHE A 13 -5.17 3.14 -7.57
CA PHE A 13 -5.61 4.47 -7.11
C PHE A 13 -5.83 5.52 -8.23
N ALA A 14 -5.76 5.12 -9.50
CA ALA A 14 -5.66 5.98 -10.68
C ALA A 14 -6.92 6.79 -11.04
N HIS A 15 -8.04 6.66 -10.31
CA HIS A 15 -9.33 7.27 -10.69
C HIS A 15 -10.07 8.02 -9.56
N LEU A 16 -9.45 8.22 -8.39
CA LEU A 16 -10.11 8.88 -7.27
C LEU A 16 -9.71 10.36 -7.20
N GLY A 17 -10.68 11.25 -6.93
CA GLY A 17 -10.46 12.69 -6.81
C GLY A 17 -9.80 13.08 -5.48
N ALA A 18 -9.14 14.24 -5.46
CA ALA A 18 -8.36 14.75 -4.33
C ALA A 18 -9.26 15.29 -3.21
N ALA A 19 -9.58 14.44 -2.23
CA ALA A 19 -9.94 14.88 -0.89
C ALA A 19 -8.91 14.30 0.09
N GLY A 20 -8.21 15.18 0.80
CA GLY A 20 -7.23 14.84 1.84
C GLY A 20 -7.79 13.88 2.87
N ALA A 21 -6.96 13.01 3.45
CA ALA A 21 -7.33 12.31 4.67
C ALA A 21 -7.74 13.36 5.72
N ALA A 22 -9.03 13.45 6.03
CA ALA A 22 -9.58 14.36 7.02
C ALA A 22 -9.84 13.55 8.29
N GLY A 23 -9.12 13.85 9.37
CA GLY A 23 -9.24 13.12 10.63
C GLY A 23 -7.97 13.20 11.50
N PRO A 24 -8.02 12.67 12.73
CA PRO A 24 -6.90 12.67 13.67
C PRO A 24 -5.68 11.89 13.16
N ASP A 25 -5.87 10.97 12.22
CA ASP A 25 -4.83 10.15 11.59
C ASP A 25 -4.26 10.75 10.29
N ALA A 26 -4.72 11.94 9.88
CA ALA A 26 -4.30 12.61 8.65
C ALA A 26 -2.78 12.80 8.58
N MET A 27 -2.16 13.23 9.69
CA MET A 27 -0.72 13.45 9.75
C MET A 27 0.05 12.13 9.60
N PHE A 28 -0.41 11.06 10.23
CA PHE A 28 0.19 9.73 10.10
C PHE A 28 0.11 9.24 8.65
N MET A 29 -1.06 9.34 8.01
CA MET A 29 -1.24 8.92 6.62
C MET A 29 -0.38 9.73 5.65
N ALA A 30 -0.24 11.03 5.88
CA ALA A 30 0.64 11.88 5.07
C ALA A 30 2.12 11.51 5.23
N LEU A 31 2.57 11.21 6.44
CA LEU A 31 3.94 10.75 6.72
C LEU A 31 4.19 9.37 6.11
N LEU A 32 3.24 8.44 6.26
CA LEU A 32 3.33 7.09 5.70
C LEU A 32 3.43 7.13 4.18
N ALA A 33 2.61 7.94 3.50
CA ALA A 33 2.68 8.11 2.06
C ALA A 33 4.05 8.64 1.61
N GLY A 34 4.56 9.67 2.31
CA GLY A 34 5.87 10.25 2.02
C GLY A 34 7.03 9.26 2.25
N PHE A 35 6.94 8.43 3.30
CA PHE A 35 7.90 7.37 3.59
C PHE A 35 7.85 6.27 2.53
N ALA A 36 6.66 5.80 2.15
CA ALA A 36 6.47 4.81 1.11
C ALA A 36 7.07 5.26 -0.23
N GLY A 37 6.91 6.54 -0.60
CA GLY A 37 7.54 7.09 -1.81
C GLY A 37 9.06 7.10 -1.74
N ASN A 38 9.64 7.41 -0.57
CA ASN A 38 11.09 7.32 -0.38
C ASN A 38 11.58 5.86 -0.43
N ALA A 39 10.86 4.94 0.19
CA ALA A 39 11.19 3.51 0.19
C ALA A 39 11.14 2.93 -1.24
N ALA A 40 10.17 3.36 -2.06
CA ALA A 40 10.08 2.98 -3.46
C ALA A 40 11.31 3.42 -4.26
N LEU A 41 11.76 4.66 -4.05
CA LEU A 41 12.96 5.20 -4.70
C LEU A 41 14.24 4.53 -4.21
N ALA A 42 14.36 4.30 -2.91
CA ALA A 42 15.52 3.67 -2.31
C ALA A 42 15.72 2.22 -2.75
N THR A 43 14.63 1.50 -3.01
CA THR A 43 14.67 0.08 -3.41
C THR A 43 14.50 -0.13 -4.91
N GLY A 44 14.17 0.91 -5.68
CA GLY A 44 13.83 0.79 -7.10
C GLY A 44 12.62 -0.12 -7.33
N ALA A 45 11.57 0.00 -6.50
CA ALA A 45 10.43 -0.90 -6.41
C ALA A 45 9.54 -0.95 -7.68
N GLN A 46 10.05 -1.52 -8.78
CA GLN A 46 9.30 -1.71 -10.04
C GLN A 46 8.15 -2.70 -9.90
N GLY A 47 8.26 -3.67 -8.97
CA GLY A 47 7.17 -4.59 -8.61
C GLY A 47 6.03 -3.96 -7.81
N GLY A 48 6.18 -2.69 -7.40
CA GLY A 48 5.22 -1.96 -6.59
C GLY A 48 5.55 -1.90 -5.11
N VAL A 49 4.81 -1.04 -4.41
CA VAL A 49 4.86 -0.86 -2.97
C VAL A 49 3.64 -1.51 -2.34
N PHE A 50 3.87 -2.36 -1.34
CA PHE A 50 2.83 -3.06 -0.63
C PHE A 50 2.75 -2.58 0.81
N LEU A 51 1.61 -1.97 1.16
CA LEU A 51 1.30 -1.54 2.51
C LEU A 51 0.69 -2.71 3.26
N ALA A 52 1.21 -3.03 4.44
CA ALA A 52 0.67 -4.06 5.32
C ALA A 52 0.40 -3.49 6.71
N GLY A 53 -0.66 -3.95 7.37
CA GLY A 53 -0.96 -3.57 8.75
C GLY A 53 -2.46 -3.45 9.04
N ASN A 54 -2.86 -3.84 10.25
CA ASN A 54 -4.26 -3.82 10.65
C ASN A 54 -4.84 -2.39 10.71
N ILE A 55 -4.01 -1.42 11.10
CA ILE A 55 -4.42 0.00 11.16
C ILE A 55 -4.82 0.50 9.76
N LEU A 56 -4.06 0.12 8.73
CA LEU A 56 -4.36 0.49 7.34
C LEU A 56 -5.59 -0.24 6.79
N ASN A 57 -5.82 -1.48 7.25
CA ASN A 57 -7.06 -2.20 6.96
C ASN A 57 -8.30 -1.54 7.55
N GLN A 58 -8.20 -0.97 8.75
CA GLN A 58 -9.29 -0.23 9.40
C GLN A 58 -9.49 1.16 8.78
N ARG A 59 -8.42 1.76 8.23
CA ARG A 59 -8.41 3.11 7.64
C ARG A 59 -8.33 3.10 6.12
N ARG A 60 -8.92 2.09 5.45
CA ARG A 60 -8.87 1.96 3.98
C ARG A 60 -9.36 3.18 3.23
N SER A 61 -10.36 3.88 3.76
CA SER A 61 -10.90 5.11 3.15
C SER A 61 -9.89 6.25 3.10
N ALA A 62 -8.86 6.24 3.97
CA ALA A 62 -7.78 7.21 3.96
C ALA A 62 -6.69 6.91 2.90
N LEU A 63 -6.65 5.69 2.34
CA LEU A 63 -5.81 5.34 1.20
C LEU A 63 -6.48 5.79 -0.10
N ASN A 64 -6.60 7.09 -0.25
CA ASN A 64 -7.28 7.73 -1.37
C ASN A 64 -6.30 8.49 -2.28
N ALA A 65 -6.83 9.27 -3.20
CA ALA A 65 -6.03 10.06 -4.14
C ALA A 65 -5.05 11.03 -3.47
N ALA A 66 -5.41 11.59 -2.31
CA ALA A 66 -4.51 12.48 -1.58
C ALA A 66 -3.33 11.73 -0.97
N PHE A 67 -3.55 10.50 -0.50
CA PHE A 67 -2.47 9.60 -0.09
C PHE A 67 -1.53 9.33 -1.27
N HIS A 68 -2.07 8.99 -2.43
CA HIS A 68 -1.29 8.74 -3.64
C HIS A 68 -0.53 9.99 -4.12
N ALA A 69 -1.17 11.16 -4.11
CA ALA A 69 -0.52 12.42 -4.44
C ALA A 69 0.67 12.72 -3.50
N ARG A 70 0.52 12.40 -2.21
CA ARG A 70 1.59 12.56 -1.23
C ARG A 70 2.72 11.54 -1.43
N PHE A 71 2.39 10.32 -1.83
CA PHE A 71 3.36 9.29 -2.24
C PHE A 71 4.21 9.77 -3.43
N CYS A 72 3.58 10.34 -4.46
CA CYS A 72 4.24 10.85 -5.66
C CYS A 72 4.92 12.22 -5.46
N ALA A 73 4.80 12.86 -4.28
CA ALA A 73 5.35 14.19 -4.00
C ALA A 73 6.89 14.17 -3.82
N LYS A 74 7.62 13.75 -4.86
CA LYS A 74 9.09 13.61 -4.90
C LYS A 74 9.73 14.37 -6.07
N GLY A 75 9.18 15.53 -6.41
CA GLY A 75 9.70 16.43 -7.45
C GLY A 75 9.90 15.71 -8.78
N ARG A 76 11.15 15.66 -9.27
CA ARG A 76 11.54 15.01 -10.53
C ARG A 76 11.16 13.52 -10.62
N PHE A 77 11.01 12.84 -9.49
CA PHE A 77 10.68 11.41 -9.43
C PHE A 77 9.17 11.13 -9.46
N ARG A 78 8.35 12.17 -9.51
CA ARG A 78 6.89 12.06 -9.54
C ARG A 78 6.39 11.15 -10.65
N ALA A 79 6.82 11.39 -11.90
CA ALA A 79 6.38 10.61 -13.06
C ALA A 79 6.76 9.12 -12.95
N TRP A 80 7.91 8.83 -12.34
CA TRP A 80 8.33 7.46 -12.08
C TRP A 80 7.46 6.80 -11.01
N LEU A 81 7.20 7.51 -9.90
CA LEU A 81 6.35 7.00 -8.80
C LEU A 81 4.89 6.81 -9.22
N GLU A 82 4.37 7.64 -10.13
CA GLU A 82 3.02 7.46 -10.69
C GLU A 82 2.88 6.14 -11.47
N ALA A 83 3.99 5.58 -11.99
CA ALA A 83 4.01 4.27 -12.64
C ALA A 83 4.21 3.11 -11.64
N VAL A 84 4.60 3.38 -10.39
CA VAL A 84 4.83 2.36 -9.37
C VAL A 84 3.50 1.92 -8.76
N PRO A 85 3.13 0.62 -8.85
CA PRO A 85 1.89 0.14 -8.25
C PRO A 85 1.93 0.26 -6.72
N LEU A 86 1.03 1.05 -6.12
CA LEU A 86 0.82 1.07 -4.67
C LEU A 86 -0.37 0.18 -4.34
N ARG A 87 -0.24 -0.73 -3.36
CA ARG A 87 -1.27 -1.71 -3.00
C ARG A 87 -1.37 -1.91 -1.48
N LEU A 88 -2.58 -2.14 -0.97
CA LEU A 88 -2.79 -2.56 0.42
C LEU A 88 -2.92 -4.08 0.48
N ILE A 89 -2.09 -4.72 1.29
CA ILE A 89 -2.20 -6.15 1.61
C ILE A 89 -3.31 -6.33 2.62
N THR A 90 -4.37 -6.99 2.18
CA THR A 90 -5.55 -7.27 2.98
C THR A 90 -5.63 -8.76 3.30
N LEU A 91 -4.68 -9.28 4.07
CA LEU A 91 -4.86 -10.60 4.69
C LEU A 91 -5.67 -10.40 5.96
N ALA A 92 -6.82 -11.08 6.05
CA ALA A 92 -7.61 -11.14 7.28
C ALA A 92 -6.80 -11.72 8.45
N GLU A 93 -5.78 -12.56 8.17
CA GLU A 93 -4.88 -13.15 9.16
C GLU A 93 -3.52 -13.53 8.49
N PRO A 94 -2.54 -12.60 8.37
CA PRO A 94 -1.24 -12.93 7.77
C PRO A 94 -0.42 -13.91 8.61
N GLY A 95 -0.65 -13.98 9.93
CA GLY A 95 0.03 -14.92 10.82
C GLY A 95 -0.38 -16.38 10.58
N LEU A 96 -1.67 -16.64 10.39
CA LEU A 96 -2.19 -18.00 10.18
C LEU A 96 -1.94 -18.52 8.76
N ALA A 97 -1.94 -17.66 7.74
CA ALA A 97 -1.62 -18.10 6.37
C ALA A 97 -0.16 -18.56 6.23
N GLY A 98 0.77 -17.90 6.94
CA GLY A 98 2.17 -18.32 7.01
C GLY A 98 2.33 -19.67 7.72
N LEU A 99 1.68 -19.85 8.88
CA LEU A 99 1.68 -21.09 9.64
C LEU A 99 1.02 -22.26 8.89
N ALA A 100 -0.11 -22.03 8.22
CA ALA A 100 -0.78 -23.05 7.42
C ALA A 100 0.08 -23.52 6.24
N ARG A 101 0.81 -22.60 5.59
CA ARG A 101 1.74 -22.97 4.51
C ARG A 101 2.95 -23.73 5.03
N LEU A 102 3.49 -23.36 6.20
CA LEU A 102 4.59 -24.10 6.82
C LEU A 102 4.15 -25.51 7.24
N ALA A 103 2.97 -25.63 7.85
CA ALA A 103 2.39 -26.91 8.25
C ALA A 103 2.08 -27.82 7.04
N ALA A 104 1.62 -27.25 5.91
CA ALA A 104 1.36 -28.00 4.68
C ALA A 104 2.63 -28.41 3.91
N GLN A 105 3.78 -27.77 4.17
CA GLN A 105 5.08 -28.16 3.58
C GLN A 105 5.84 -29.16 4.46
N ALA A 106 5.42 -29.34 5.71
CA ALA A 106 6.02 -30.27 6.67
C ALA A 106 5.29 -31.63 6.76
N ALA A 107 4.27 -31.84 5.93
CA ALA A 107 3.54 -33.10 5.75
C ALA A 107 3.84 -33.68 4.36
#